data_AF-A0A542YT49-F1
#
_entry.id   AF-A0A542YT49-F1
#
_cell.length_a   1.000
_cell.length_b   1.000
_cell.length_c   1.000
_cell.angle_alpha   90.00
_cell.angle_beta   90.00
_cell.angle_gamma   90.00
#
_symmetry.space_group_name_H-M   'P 1'
#
loop_
_entity.id
_entity.type
_entity.pdbx_description
1 polymer ?
#
loop_
_entity_poly.entity_id
_entity_poly.type
_entity_poly.pdbx_seq_one_letter_code
_entity_poly.pdbx_strand_id
1 'polypeptide(L)'
;MTDREREHHDPGMDPTTARIPLGTDVPALEHSFEDEPPRLSTEDQRTVEALRPGTALLIVLRGPNTGARFLLDAEEVSSGRHPDSDIFLDDVTVSRRHAVFAREGEGYQVRDVGSLNGTYVNRERIDQATLEAGDEVQIGKFRLVYYLGRQ
;
A
#
# COMPACT_ATOMS: atom_id res chain seq x y z
N MET A 1 20.29 38.97 -52.89
CA MET A 1 20.46 40.38 -52.44
C MET A 1 19.18 40.74 -51.72
N THR A 2 19.09 40.39 -50.44
CA THR A 2 19.44 41.21 -49.25
C THR A 2 18.30 42.14 -48.86
N ASP A 3 17.51 41.75 -47.88
CA ASP A 3 16.82 42.70 -47.01
C ASP A 3 16.52 42.05 -45.64
N ARG A 4 17.25 42.47 -44.60
CA ARG A 4 16.70 43.03 -43.35
C ARG A 4 17.80 43.21 -42.30
N GLU A 5 18.00 44.46 -41.91
CA GLU A 5 18.76 44.89 -40.74
C GLU A 5 17.84 45.11 -39.52
N ARG A 6 18.48 44.99 -38.33
CA ARG A 6 18.17 45.50 -36.96
C ARG A 6 17.16 44.72 -36.11
N GLU A 7 17.58 44.04 -35.03
CA GLU A 7 17.96 44.53 -33.68
C GLU A 7 16.77 45.26 -32.98
N HIS A 8 16.35 44.98 -31.74
CA HIS A 8 17.11 44.71 -30.51
C HIS A 8 16.14 44.31 -29.36
N HIS A 9 16.68 43.69 -28.30
CA HIS A 9 16.29 43.77 -26.87
C HIS A 9 15.52 42.61 -26.17
N ASP A 10 16.33 41.82 -25.45
CA ASP A 10 16.16 41.00 -24.21
C ASP A 10 15.51 41.82 -23.06
N PRO A 11 14.86 41.28 -21.98
CA PRO A 11 15.48 40.29 -21.09
C PRO A 11 14.60 39.27 -20.34
N GLY A 12 15.22 38.12 -20.02
CA GLY A 12 14.63 37.07 -19.18
C GLY A 12 15.66 36.25 -18.41
N MET A 13 16.24 36.87 -17.39
CA MET A 13 16.89 36.32 -16.16
C MET A 13 17.41 34.86 -16.13
N ASP A 14 18.72 34.74 -15.96
CA ASP A 14 19.48 33.70 -15.23
C ASP A 14 19.10 33.66 -13.72
N PRO A 15 19.31 32.58 -12.92
CA PRO A 15 20.62 31.91 -12.81
C PRO A 15 20.70 30.40 -12.44
N THR A 16 21.86 29.84 -12.78
CA THR A 16 22.63 28.86 -11.98
C THR A 16 21.91 27.62 -11.45
N THR A 17 22.20 26.47 -12.08
CA THR A 17 22.34 25.22 -11.32
C THR A 17 23.76 24.70 -11.50
N ALA A 18 24.51 24.79 -10.40
CA ALA A 18 25.91 24.46 -10.29
C ALA A 18 26.21 23.01 -10.69
N ARG A 19 27.33 22.82 -11.38
CA ARG A 19 28.04 21.54 -11.44
C ARG A 19 28.71 21.29 -10.09
N ILE A 20 28.49 20.11 -9.52
CA ILE A 20 29.29 19.58 -8.41
C ILE A 20 29.90 18.26 -8.90
N PRO A 21 31.23 18.12 -8.96
CA PRO A 21 31.87 16.81 -9.12
C PRO A 21 32.22 16.26 -7.73
N LEU A 22 31.87 15.02 -7.44
CA LEU A 22 32.58 14.24 -6.43
C LEU A 22 32.36 12.76 -6.69
N GLY A 23 33.43 12.07 -7.06
CA GLY A 23 33.46 10.61 -6.98
C GLY A 23 33.54 10.19 -5.51
N THR A 24 32.87 9.09 -5.19
CA THR A 24 33.31 8.02 -4.28
C THR A 24 32.27 6.89 -4.46
N ASP A 25 32.76 5.66 -4.59
CA ASP A 25 32.08 4.37 -4.65
C ASP A 25 30.57 4.33 -4.37
N VAL A 26 29.79 4.04 -5.41
CA VAL A 26 28.49 3.36 -5.25
C VAL A 26 28.65 1.93 -5.78
N PRO A 27 28.67 0.90 -4.91
CA PRO A 27 28.61 -0.46 -5.41
C PRO A 27 27.26 -0.65 -6.12
N ALA A 28 27.32 -1.19 -7.33
CA ALA A 28 26.17 -1.65 -8.08
C ALA A 28 25.40 -2.65 -7.22
N LEU A 29 24.28 -2.20 -6.67
CA LEU A 29 23.34 -3.07 -5.98
C LEU A 29 22.37 -3.64 -7.02
N GLU A 30 22.87 -4.69 -7.65
CA GLU A 30 22.11 -5.71 -8.36
C GLU A 30 21.17 -6.38 -7.35
N HIS A 31 20.00 -5.79 -7.09
CA HIS A 31 18.93 -6.47 -6.35
C HIS A 31 18.06 -7.21 -7.34
N SER A 32 18.53 -8.41 -7.66
CA SER A 32 17.71 -9.54 -8.08
C SER A 32 16.36 -9.50 -7.37
N PHE A 33 15.30 -9.32 -8.15
CA PHE A 33 13.92 -9.49 -7.69
C PHE A 33 13.68 -10.98 -7.43
N GLU A 34 14.04 -11.46 -6.26
CA GLU A 34 13.66 -12.80 -5.81
C GLU A 34 12.17 -12.77 -5.41
N ASP A 35 11.39 -13.55 -6.16
CA ASP A 35 9.96 -13.83 -5.97
C ASP A 35 9.73 -14.70 -4.73
N GLU A 36 10.23 -14.28 -3.57
CA GLU A 36 9.89 -14.91 -2.30
C GLU A 36 8.61 -14.26 -1.73
N PRO A 37 7.57 -15.05 -1.39
CA PRO A 37 6.52 -14.51 -0.53
C PRO A 37 7.19 -14.01 0.75
N PRO A 38 6.84 -12.82 1.28
CA PRO A 38 7.54 -12.27 2.43
C PRO A 38 7.43 -13.28 3.58
N ARG A 39 8.55 -13.93 3.91
CA ARG A 39 8.63 -14.80 5.07
C ARG A 39 8.46 -13.89 6.27
N LEU A 40 7.32 -14.03 6.93
CA LEU A 40 7.03 -13.39 8.22
C LEU A 40 8.25 -13.55 9.11
N SER A 41 8.82 -12.43 9.56
CA SER A 41 9.96 -12.45 10.48
C SER A 41 9.54 -13.09 11.80
N THR A 42 10.49 -13.59 12.59
CA THR A 42 10.20 -14.22 13.89
C THR A 42 9.42 -13.29 14.84
N GLU A 43 9.60 -11.98 14.68
CA GLU A 43 8.88 -10.95 15.44
C GLU A 43 7.42 -10.83 14.99
N ASP A 44 7.15 -11.04 13.70
CA ASP A 44 5.79 -11.08 13.14
C ASP A 44 5.05 -12.32 13.60
N GLN A 45 5.73 -13.46 13.61
CA GLN A 45 5.18 -14.72 14.09
C GLN A 45 4.81 -14.60 15.57
N ARG A 46 5.67 -13.99 16.40
CA ARG A 46 5.36 -13.71 17.81
C ARG A 46 4.24 -12.71 18.00
N THR A 47 4.16 -11.70 17.14
CA THR A 47 3.08 -10.71 17.20
C THR A 47 1.75 -11.39 16.89
N VAL A 48 1.68 -12.24 15.85
CA VAL A 48 0.51 -13.05 15.47
C VAL A 48 0.11 -14.03 16.59
N GLU A 49 1.09 -14.63 17.27
CA GLU A 49 0.87 -15.61 18.35
C GLU A 49 0.52 -14.97 19.70
N ALA A 50 0.92 -13.71 19.92
CA ALA A 50 0.52 -12.92 21.10
C ALA A 50 -0.84 -12.24 20.94
N LEU A 51 -1.48 -12.36 19.78
CA LEU A 51 -2.80 -11.77 19.58
C LEU A 51 -3.84 -12.52 20.39
N ARG A 52 -4.83 -11.77 20.90
CA ARG A 52 -5.98 -12.38 21.56
C ARG A 52 -6.67 -13.31 20.55
N PRO A 53 -7.20 -14.46 20.99
CA PRO A 53 -8.01 -15.31 20.11
C PRO A 53 -9.12 -14.48 19.46
N GLY A 54 -9.21 -14.55 18.13
CA GLY A 54 -10.16 -13.76 17.33
C GLY A 54 -9.64 -12.44 16.77
N THR A 55 -8.33 -12.21 16.80
CA THR A 55 -7.63 -11.09 16.14
C THR A 55 -7.03 -11.58 14.81
N ALA A 56 -6.86 -10.69 13.83
CA ALA A 56 -6.20 -11.00 12.56
C ALA A 56 -5.16 -9.94 12.17
N LEU A 57 -4.33 -10.25 11.17
CA LEU A 57 -3.28 -9.37 10.68
C LEU A 57 -3.39 -9.24 9.16
N LEU A 58 -3.37 -8.01 8.67
CA LEU A 58 -3.28 -7.72 7.24
C LEU A 58 -1.87 -7.23 6.92
N ILE A 59 -1.23 -7.85 5.93
CA ILE A 59 0.13 -7.50 5.53
C ILE A 59 0.13 -7.05 4.08
N VAL A 60 0.67 -5.86 3.84
CA VAL A 60 0.76 -5.30 2.49
C VAL A 60 1.88 -6.02 1.73
N LEU A 61 1.52 -6.85 0.76
CA LEU A 61 2.46 -7.50 -0.15
C LEU A 61 2.95 -6.57 -1.26
N ARG A 62 2.07 -5.72 -1.78
CA ARG A 62 2.41 -4.76 -2.83
C ARG A 62 1.71 -3.43 -2.64
N GLY A 63 2.44 -2.36 -2.92
CA GLY A 63 1.98 -0.98 -2.85
C GLY A 63 3.08 -0.04 -2.31
N PRO A 64 2.81 1.26 -2.20
CA PRO A 64 3.74 2.22 -1.58
C PRO A 64 4.06 1.87 -0.12
N ASN A 65 3.18 1.10 0.54
CA ASN A 65 3.34 0.65 1.93
C ASN A 65 3.71 -0.84 2.03
N THR A 66 4.46 -1.38 1.06
CA THR A 66 4.87 -2.80 1.08
C THR A 66 5.60 -3.14 2.39
N GLY A 67 5.18 -4.21 3.05
CA GLY A 67 5.70 -4.64 4.36
C GLY A 67 4.97 -4.06 5.57
N ALA A 68 4.05 -3.11 5.37
CA ALA A 68 3.20 -2.61 6.46
C ALA A 68 2.26 -3.72 6.97
N ARG A 69 2.03 -3.71 8.28
CA ARG A 69 1.21 -4.70 8.98
C ARG A 69 0.12 -3.97 9.76
N PHE A 70 -1.12 -4.34 9.52
CA PHE A 70 -2.29 -3.74 10.17
C PHE A 70 -2.97 -4.80 11.01
N LEU A 71 -3.09 -4.51 12.29
CA LEU A 71 -3.77 -5.40 13.22
C LEU A 71 -5.28 -5.20 13.12
N LEU A 72 -6.01 -6.30 13.03
CA LEU A 72 -7.47 -6.36 13.13
C LEU A 72 -7.83 -6.86 14.53
N ASP A 73 -7.99 -5.94 15.48
CA ASP A 73 -8.32 -6.21 16.88
C ASP A 73 -9.68 -5.63 17.33
N ALA A 74 -10.37 -4.92 16.45
CA ALA A 74 -11.70 -4.39 16.68
C ALA A 74 -12.79 -5.24 16.01
N GLU A 75 -14.05 -5.01 16.39
CA GLU A 75 -15.22 -5.60 15.72
C GLU A 75 -15.41 -5.06 14.30
N GLU A 76 -15.00 -3.82 14.06
CA GLU A 76 -15.07 -3.18 12.76
C GLU A 76 -13.79 -2.37 12.55
N VAL A 77 -13.09 -2.64 11.45
CA VAL A 77 -11.85 -1.95 11.07
C VAL A 77 -12.04 -1.36 9.68
N SER A 78 -11.98 -0.04 9.59
CA SER A 78 -12.16 0.68 8.34
C SER A 78 -10.85 0.81 7.56
N SER A 79 -10.93 0.72 6.23
CA SER A 79 -9.79 0.89 5.33
C SER A 79 -10.06 1.90 4.24
N GLY A 80 -9.07 2.74 3.95
CA GLY A 80 -9.18 3.74 2.90
C GLY A 80 -8.12 4.82 2.98
N ARG A 81 -8.25 5.82 2.11
CA ARG A 81 -7.36 6.99 2.04
C ARG A 81 -7.76 8.09 3.04
N HIS A 82 -8.75 7.88 3.90
CA HIS A 82 -9.08 8.87 4.93
C HIS A 82 -8.11 8.72 6.11
N PRO A 83 -7.57 9.81 6.67
CA PRO A 83 -6.72 9.72 7.86
C PRO A 83 -7.46 9.16 9.09
N ASP A 84 -8.79 9.26 9.11
CA ASP A 84 -9.63 8.65 10.16
C ASP A 84 -9.93 7.15 9.90
N SER A 85 -9.38 6.55 8.85
CA SER A 85 -9.49 5.11 8.63
C SER A 85 -8.45 4.37 9.45
N ASP A 86 -8.85 3.30 10.12
CA ASP A 86 -7.96 2.46 10.94
C ASP A 86 -6.79 1.91 10.10
N ILE A 87 -7.08 1.51 8.87
CA ILE A 87 -6.10 1.13 7.85
C ILE A 87 -6.00 2.26 6.85
N PHE A 88 -5.03 3.13 7.08
CA PHE A 88 -4.72 4.24 6.19
C PHE A 88 -3.90 3.76 4.98
N LEU A 89 -4.53 3.85 3.81
CA LEU A 89 -3.94 3.50 2.52
C LEU A 89 -3.83 4.76 1.66
N ASP A 90 -2.66 5.40 1.68
CA ASP A 90 -2.41 6.65 0.95
C ASP A 90 -2.19 6.40 -0.54
N ASP A 91 -3.26 6.24 -1.30
CA ASP A 91 -3.18 6.20 -2.76
C ASP A 91 -4.42 6.73 -3.48
N VAL A 92 -4.21 7.34 -4.64
CA VAL A 92 -5.28 7.88 -5.49
C VAL A 92 -6.30 6.85 -5.96
N THR A 93 -5.90 5.58 -6.12
CA THR A 93 -6.81 4.48 -6.49
C THR A 93 -7.63 3.97 -5.31
N VAL A 94 -7.40 4.48 -4.10
CA VAL A 94 -8.15 4.10 -2.91
C VAL A 94 -9.13 5.20 -2.53
N SER A 95 -10.42 4.86 -2.46
CA SER A 95 -11.45 5.74 -1.92
C SER A 95 -11.16 6.14 -0.46
N ARG A 96 -11.67 7.31 -0.05
CA ARG A 96 -11.56 7.78 1.35
C ARG A 96 -12.05 6.73 2.34
N ARG A 97 -13.26 6.20 2.11
CA ARG A 97 -13.79 5.00 2.76
C ARG A 97 -13.90 3.96 1.66
N HIS A 98 -13.09 2.90 1.73
CA HIS A 98 -12.99 1.93 0.64
C HIS A 98 -13.68 0.63 1.02
N ALA A 99 -13.14 -0.03 2.05
CA ALA A 99 -13.67 -1.27 2.57
C ALA A 99 -13.64 -1.27 4.09
N VAL A 100 -14.44 -2.13 4.69
CA VAL A 100 -14.52 -2.32 6.12
C VAL A 100 -14.36 -3.81 6.40
N PHE A 101 -13.48 -4.14 7.33
CA PHE A 101 -13.29 -5.49 7.84
C PHE A 101 -14.10 -5.62 9.13
N ALA A 102 -15.21 -6.35 9.05
CA ALA A 102 -16.08 -6.61 10.19
C ALA A 102 -15.79 -8.00 10.76
N ARG A 103 -15.69 -8.14 12.07
CA ARG A 103 -15.50 -9.42 12.75
C ARG A 103 -16.75 -10.29 12.56
N GLU A 104 -16.55 -11.51 12.10
CA GLU A 104 -17.59 -12.51 11.91
C GLU A 104 -17.17 -13.82 12.62
N GLY A 105 -17.75 -14.06 13.79
CA GLY A 105 -17.41 -15.23 14.61
C GLY A 105 -15.94 -15.24 15.03
N GLU A 106 -15.19 -16.23 14.56
CA GLU A 106 -13.76 -16.41 14.82
C GLU A 106 -12.87 -15.74 13.75
N GLY A 107 -13.45 -15.14 12.70
CA GLY A 107 -12.72 -14.52 11.59
C GLY A 107 -13.18 -13.10 11.29
N TYR A 108 -12.81 -12.61 10.10
CA TYR A 108 -13.17 -11.30 9.59
C TYR A 108 -13.81 -11.43 8.21
N GLN A 109 -14.73 -10.53 7.92
CA GLN A 109 -15.38 -10.38 6.64
C GLN A 109 -15.07 -9.00 6.09
N VAL A 110 -14.64 -8.93 4.84
CA VAL A 110 -14.45 -7.66 4.14
C VAL A 110 -15.75 -7.24 3.47
N ARG A 111 -16.09 -5.96 3.57
CA ARG A 111 -17.25 -5.31 2.94
C ARG A 111 -16.80 -4.07 2.20
N ASP A 112 -17.14 -3.96 0.92
CA ASP A 112 -16.95 -2.74 0.16
C ASP A 112 -18.00 -1.70 0.57
N VAL A 113 -17.57 -0.47 0.86
CA VAL A 113 -18.48 0.60 1.33
C VAL A 113 -18.69 1.71 0.29
N GLY A 114 -18.56 1.37 -0.99
CA GLY A 114 -18.70 2.31 -2.10
C GLY A 114 -17.36 2.77 -2.63
N SER A 115 -16.42 1.84 -2.77
CA SER A 115 -15.16 2.15 -3.44
C SER A 115 -15.36 2.43 -4.92
N LEU A 116 -14.54 3.30 -5.50
CA LEU A 116 -14.62 3.62 -6.93
C LEU A 116 -14.10 2.48 -7.80
N ASN A 117 -13.05 1.78 -7.34
CA ASN A 117 -12.37 0.74 -8.09
C ASN A 117 -12.86 -0.67 -7.73
N GLY A 118 -13.64 -0.83 -6.67
CA GLY A 118 -14.03 -2.13 -6.11
C GLY A 118 -12.96 -2.72 -5.20
N THR A 119 -13.42 -3.56 -4.28
CA THR A 119 -12.58 -4.44 -3.47
C THR A 119 -12.52 -5.82 -4.12
N TYR A 120 -11.34 -6.45 -4.10
CA TYR A 120 -11.15 -7.78 -4.66
C TYR A 120 -10.60 -8.72 -3.61
N VAL A 121 -11.06 -9.96 -3.58
CA VAL A 121 -10.52 -11.03 -2.73
C VAL A 121 -10.16 -12.20 -3.64
N ASN A 122 -8.93 -12.71 -3.55
CA ASN A 122 -8.42 -13.77 -4.40
C ASN A 122 -8.65 -13.52 -5.91
N ARG A 123 -8.52 -12.24 -6.33
CA ARG A 123 -8.75 -11.72 -7.70
C ARG A 123 -10.21 -11.68 -8.15
N GLU A 124 -11.16 -11.98 -7.28
CA GLU A 124 -12.59 -11.84 -7.54
C GLU A 124 -13.10 -10.53 -6.95
N ARG A 125 -13.91 -9.77 -7.70
CA ARG A 125 -14.52 -8.53 -7.19
C ARG A 125 -15.67 -8.88 -6.26
N ILE A 126 -15.65 -8.34 -5.05
CA ILE A 126 -16.64 -8.63 -4.02
C ILE A 126 -17.32 -7.34 -3.55
N ASP A 127 -18.57 -7.45 -3.14
CA ASP A 127 -19.23 -6.44 -2.31
C ASP A 127 -19.10 -6.81 -0.83
N GLN A 128 -19.14 -8.12 -0.52
CA GLN A 128 -18.89 -8.69 0.79
C GLN A 128 -18.30 -10.10 0.64
N ALA A 129 -17.27 -10.43 1.41
CA ALA A 129 -16.66 -11.76 1.42
C ALA A 129 -16.05 -12.08 2.79
N THR A 130 -16.31 -13.29 3.31
CA THR A 130 -15.66 -13.79 4.53
C THR A 130 -14.22 -14.17 4.18
N LEU A 131 -13.26 -13.70 4.99
CA LEU A 131 -11.84 -13.90 4.76
C LEU A 131 -11.34 -15.14 5.51
N GLU A 132 -10.58 -15.96 4.80
CA GLU A 132 -9.86 -17.10 5.33
C GLU A 132 -8.35 -16.80 5.41
N ALA A 133 -7.67 -17.39 6.38
CA ALA A 133 -6.24 -17.18 6.57
C ALA A 133 -5.45 -17.58 5.31
N GLY A 134 -4.73 -16.61 4.73
CA GLY A 134 -4.01 -16.74 3.46
C GLY A 134 -4.66 -15.97 2.30
N ASP A 135 -5.87 -15.44 2.48
CA ASP A 135 -6.58 -14.71 1.42
C ASP A 135 -5.88 -13.41 1.03
N GLU A 136 -5.80 -13.17 -0.29
CA GLU A 136 -5.28 -11.93 -0.85
C GLU A 136 -6.43 -10.94 -1.06
N VAL A 137 -6.44 -9.85 -0.30
CA VAL A 137 -7.36 -8.73 -0.44
C VAL A 137 -6.67 -7.63 -1.22
N GLN A 138 -7.22 -7.26 -2.37
CA GLN A 138 -6.75 -6.15 -3.18
C GLN A 138 -7.69 -4.95 -3.06
N ILE A 139 -7.11 -3.81 -2.70
CA ILE A 139 -7.77 -2.52 -2.51
C ILE A 139 -7.04 -1.48 -3.38
N GLY A 140 -7.66 -1.08 -4.49
CA GLY A 140 -7.00 -0.27 -5.51
C GLY A 140 -5.74 -0.96 -6.04
N LYS A 141 -4.58 -0.31 -5.89
CA LYS A 141 -3.27 -0.88 -6.24
C LYS A 141 -2.58 -1.66 -5.10
N PHE A 142 -3.16 -1.66 -3.90
CA PHE A 142 -2.61 -2.40 -2.76
C PHE A 142 -3.06 -3.85 -2.80
N ARG A 143 -2.11 -4.77 -2.56
CA ARG A 143 -2.43 -6.16 -2.20
C ARG A 143 -2.06 -6.39 -0.77
N LEU A 144 -3.01 -6.89 -0.01
CA LEU A 144 -2.87 -7.27 1.38
C LEU A 144 -3.12 -8.77 1.48
N VAL A 145 -2.40 -9.47 2.34
CA VAL A 145 -2.75 -10.84 2.70
C VAL A 145 -3.27 -10.86 4.12
N TYR A 146 -4.38 -11.55 4.29
CA TYR A 146 -5.04 -11.76 5.56
C TYR A 146 -4.45 -12.98 6.27
N TYR A 147 -4.03 -12.79 7.51
CA TYR A 147 -3.58 -13.85 8.40
C TYR A 147 -4.46 -13.87 9.63
N LEU A 148 -5.04 -15.02 9.95
CA LEU A 148 -5.77 -15.20 11.20
C LEU A 148 -4.78 -15.52 12.32
N GLY A 149 -4.89 -14.84 13.47
CA GLY A 149 -4.17 -15.23 14.68
C GLY A 149 -4.64 -16.61 15.12
N ARG A 150 -3.76 -17.61 14.98
CA ARG A 150 -4.06 -18.99 15.41
C ARG A 150 -3.71 -19.14 16.89
N GLN A 151 -4.61 -19.80 17.62
CA GLN A 151 -4.43 -20.23 19.02
C GLN A 151 -3.27 -21.21 19.18
#